data_AF-A0AAW3S9X3-F1
#
_entry.id   AF-A0AAW3S9X3-F1
#
_cell.length_a   1.000
_cell.length_b   1.000
_cell.length_c   1.000
_cell.angle_alpha   90.00
_cell.angle_beta   90.00
_cell.angle_gamma   90.00
#
_symmetry.space_group_name_H-M   'P 1'
#
loop_
_entity.id
_entity.type
_entity.pdbx_description
1 polymer ?
#
loop_
_entity_poly.entity_id
_entity_poly.type
_entity_poly.pdbx_seq_one_letter_code
_entity_poly.pdbx_strand_id
1 'polypeptide(L)'
;MDEMKKLEQARKSLRHVLNDTTPLERDDYFRIGLFIQTYCFADFEARRIINLLEQIQSGEPTSYASKLNDKDTIEHLKRHAADCVWNKDVSEGLSKVAEILGMHRTIRHMFAHWSGRRVPGHDHYIFFTANLAGQKIPIGAPRFEEHEEANMQYGLMPVSDLEQELEKLKGHVEYMTNIGRQLEAKVSEIAEQFKEDKKKGKF
;
A
#
# COMPACT_ATOMS: atom_id res chain seq x y z
N MET A 1 -15.08 -1.96 37.65
CA MET A 1 -14.56 -0.60 37.46
C MET A 1 -15.57 0.13 36.57
N ASP A 2 -16.18 1.19 37.08
CA ASP A 2 -17.30 1.90 36.46
C ASP A 2 -16.97 2.40 35.04
N GLU A 3 -17.86 2.18 34.08
CA GLU A 3 -17.67 2.50 32.65
C GLU A 3 -17.36 3.99 32.44
N MET A 4 -17.95 4.84 33.27
CA MET A 4 -17.64 6.27 33.32
C MET A 4 -16.19 6.57 33.72
N LYS A 5 -15.63 5.84 34.70
CA LYS A 5 -14.23 6.03 35.12
C LYS A 5 -13.25 5.58 34.04
N LYS A 6 -13.58 4.54 33.28
CA LYS A 6 -12.79 4.10 32.12
C LYS A 6 -12.76 5.16 31.02
N LEU A 7 -13.92 5.73 30.69
CA LEU A 7 -14.03 6.83 29.72
C LEU A 7 -13.25 8.08 30.16
N GLU A 8 -13.28 8.44 31.44
CA GLU A 8 -12.51 9.56 31.97
C GLU A 8 -10.99 9.31 31.90
N GLN A 9 -10.54 8.09 32.20
CA GLN A 9 -9.12 7.73 32.13
C GLN A 9 -8.61 7.73 30.68
N ALA A 10 -9.40 7.20 29.74
CA ALA A 10 -9.08 7.25 28.32
C ALA A 10 -8.97 8.70 27.78
N ARG A 11 -9.87 9.60 28.19
CA ARG A 11 -9.81 11.03 27.82
C ARG A 11 -8.56 11.73 28.37
N LYS A 12 -8.08 11.33 29.55
CA LYS A 12 -6.83 11.86 30.12
C LYS A 12 -5.61 11.42 29.33
N SER A 13 -5.54 10.16 28.90
CA SER A 13 -4.47 9.65 28.03
C SER A 13 -4.37 10.44 26.70
N LEU A 14 -5.51 10.72 26.04
CA LEU A 14 -5.57 11.56 24.84
C LEU A 14 -5.02 12.99 25.06
N ARG A 15 -5.33 13.57 26.23
CA ARG A 15 -4.89 14.92 26.58
C ARG A 15 -3.38 15.00 26.75
N HIS A 16 -2.75 13.97 27.32
CA HIS A 16 -1.29 13.88 27.40
C HIS A 16 -0.67 13.83 26.00
N VAL A 17 -1.15 12.95 25.12
CA VAL A 17 -0.64 12.86 23.75
C VAL A 17 -0.79 14.20 22.99
N LEU A 18 -1.93 14.87 23.08
CA LEU A 18 -2.14 16.16 22.39
C LEU A 18 -1.31 17.31 22.97
N ASN A 19 -1.02 17.28 24.28
CA ASN A 19 -0.22 18.30 24.95
C ASN A 19 1.28 18.10 24.73
N ASP A 20 1.71 16.84 24.61
CA ASP A 20 3.12 16.44 24.54
C ASP A 20 3.58 16.25 23.08
N THR A 21 2.75 16.61 22.09
CA THR A 21 3.06 16.52 20.65
C THR A 21 2.77 17.82 19.92
N THR A 22 3.49 18.06 18.81
CA THR A 22 3.31 19.26 17.99
C THR A 22 2.54 18.95 16.70
N PRO A 23 1.81 19.92 16.13
CA PRO A 23 1.21 19.75 14.80
C PRO A 23 2.26 19.38 13.75
N LEU A 24 1.83 18.70 12.69
CA LEU A 24 2.66 18.48 11.52
C LEU A 24 3.04 19.81 10.86
N GLU A 25 4.26 19.88 10.34
CA GLU A 25 4.74 21.02 9.59
C GLU A 25 4.37 20.90 8.10
N ARG A 26 4.57 21.98 7.34
CA ARG A 26 4.26 22.00 5.90
C ARG A 26 4.94 20.87 5.13
N ASP A 27 6.22 20.63 5.42
CA ASP A 27 7.01 19.62 4.72
C ASP A 27 6.55 18.21 5.07
N ASP A 28 6.01 18.00 6.27
CA ASP A 28 5.41 16.72 6.69
C ASP A 28 4.17 16.42 5.86
N TYR A 29 3.26 17.39 5.77
CA TYR A 29 2.07 17.28 4.93
C TYR A 29 2.44 17.03 3.47
N PHE A 30 3.48 17.70 2.96
CA PHE A 30 3.97 17.47 1.60
C PHE A 30 4.45 16.03 1.41
N ARG A 31 5.32 15.52 2.29
CA ARG A 31 5.88 14.15 2.19
C ARG A 31 4.80 13.08 2.32
N ILE A 32 3.89 13.24 3.29
CA ILE A 32 2.76 12.35 3.50
C ILE A 32 1.82 12.36 2.29
N GLY A 33 1.46 13.53 1.80
CA GLY A 33 0.62 13.69 0.61
C GLY A 33 1.25 13.10 -0.64
N LEU A 34 2.55 13.32 -0.83
CA LEU A 34 3.33 12.75 -1.93
C LEU A 34 3.34 11.23 -1.86
N PHE A 35 3.54 10.63 -0.68
CA PHE A 35 3.44 9.17 -0.50
C PHE A 35 2.06 8.64 -0.89
N ILE A 36 0.98 9.27 -0.39
CA ILE A 36 -0.39 8.85 -0.70
C ILE A 36 -0.64 8.90 -2.21
N GLN A 37 -0.29 10.00 -2.88
CA GLN A 37 -0.54 10.14 -4.32
C GLN A 37 0.33 9.21 -5.16
N THR A 38 1.59 9.00 -4.76
CA THR A 38 2.48 8.03 -5.42
C THR A 38 1.90 6.63 -5.31
N TYR A 39 1.35 6.25 -4.15
CA TYR A 39 0.70 4.95 -3.96
C TYR A 39 -0.57 4.83 -4.83
N CYS A 40 -1.40 5.87 -4.89
CA CYS A 40 -2.60 5.85 -5.74
C CYS A 40 -2.25 5.64 -7.22
N PHE A 41 -1.15 6.25 -7.69
CA PHE A 41 -0.66 6.00 -9.05
C PHE A 41 -0.11 4.58 -9.22
N ALA A 42 0.56 4.05 -8.20
CA ALA A 42 1.03 2.68 -8.17
C ALA A 42 -0.14 1.66 -8.28
N ASP A 43 -1.23 1.87 -7.55
CA ASP A 43 -2.45 1.07 -7.63
C ASP A 43 -3.12 1.16 -9.02
N PHE A 44 -3.16 2.37 -9.61
CA PHE A 44 -3.64 2.57 -10.97
C PHE A 44 -2.83 1.76 -12.00
N GLU A 45 -1.49 1.83 -11.94
CA GLU A 45 -0.62 1.06 -12.83
C GLU A 45 -0.77 -0.45 -12.61
N ALA A 46 -0.91 -0.91 -11.36
CA ALA A 46 -1.18 -2.32 -11.08
C ALA A 46 -2.45 -2.81 -11.79
N ARG A 47 -3.55 -2.04 -11.73
CA ARG A 47 -4.80 -2.38 -12.44
C ARG A 47 -4.63 -2.40 -13.95
N ARG A 48 -3.86 -1.45 -14.49
CA ARG A 48 -3.55 -1.40 -15.92
C ARG A 48 -2.78 -2.65 -16.35
N ILE A 49 -1.73 -3.02 -15.62
CA ILE A 49 -0.92 -4.21 -15.88
C ILE A 49 -1.77 -5.48 -15.80
N ILE A 50 -2.64 -5.60 -14.78
CA ILE A 50 -3.55 -6.74 -14.64
C ILE A 50 -4.42 -6.91 -15.90
N ASN A 51 -5.02 -5.83 -16.42
CA ASN A 51 -5.83 -5.91 -17.64
C ASN A 51 -5.00 -6.35 -18.86
N LEU A 52 -3.75 -5.88 -18.98
CA LEU A 52 -2.85 -6.28 -20.07
C LEU A 52 -2.48 -7.76 -19.99
N LEU A 53 -2.20 -8.28 -18.78
CA LEU A 53 -1.88 -9.68 -18.56
C LEU A 53 -3.08 -10.59 -18.84
N GLU A 54 -4.28 -10.18 -18.42
CA GLU A 54 -5.51 -10.88 -18.75
C GLU A 54 -5.79 -10.88 -20.27
N GLN A 55 -5.52 -9.78 -20.96
CA GLN A 55 -5.62 -9.72 -22.42
C GLN A 55 -4.63 -10.69 -23.09
N ILE A 56 -3.40 -10.81 -22.58
CA ILE A 56 -2.43 -11.78 -23.09
C ILE A 56 -2.94 -13.22 -22.93
N GLN A 57 -3.55 -13.53 -21.79
CA GLN A 57 -4.06 -14.87 -21.51
C GLN A 57 -5.33 -15.22 -22.30
N SER A 58 -6.27 -14.29 -22.39
CA SER A 58 -7.59 -14.50 -23.02
C SER A 58 -7.59 -14.22 -24.53
N GLY A 59 -6.67 -13.38 -25.01
CA GLY A 59 -6.64 -12.85 -26.36
C GLY A 59 -7.53 -11.62 -26.57
N GLU A 60 -8.31 -11.18 -25.58
CA GLU A 60 -9.29 -10.11 -25.71
C GLU A 60 -9.05 -8.98 -24.69
N PRO A 61 -9.20 -7.70 -25.08
CA PRO A 61 -9.10 -6.59 -24.14
C PRO A 61 -10.11 -6.70 -22.99
N THR A 62 -9.69 -6.32 -21.78
CA THR A 62 -10.54 -6.33 -20.59
C THR A 62 -10.41 -5.06 -19.78
N SER A 63 -11.43 -4.78 -18.97
CA SER A 63 -11.42 -3.68 -18.00
C SER A 63 -11.73 -4.15 -16.57
N TYR A 64 -11.71 -5.46 -16.31
CA TYR A 64 -12.20 -6.00 -15.03
C TYR A 64 -11.43 -5.46 -13.83
N ALA A 65 -10.12 -5.19 -13.98
CA ALA A 65 -9.28 -4.70 -12.89
C ALA A 65 -9.71 -3.32 -12.37
N SER A 66 -10.45 -2.54 -13.19
CA SER A 66 -11.01 -1.25 -12.76
C SER A 66 -12.08 -1.38 -11.68
N LYS A 67 -12.68 -2.56 -11.51
CA LYS A 67 -13.76 -2.83 -10.54
C LYS A 67 -13.25 -3.49 -9.25
N LEU A 68 -11.97 -3.84 -9.17
CA LEU A 68 -11.39 -4.46 -7.98
C LEU A 68 -11.32 -3.45 -6.82
N ASN A 69 -11.44 -3.92 -5.59
CA ASN A 69 -11.00 -3.11 -4.45
C ASN A 69 -9.47 -3.18 -4.31
N ASP A 70 -8.88 -2.32 -3.49
CA ASP A 70 -7.42 -2.23 -3.32
C ASP A 70 -6.78 -3.55 -2.86
N LYS A 71 -7.45 -4.30 -1.98
CA LYS A 71 -6.95 -5.59 -1.48
C LYS A 71 -6.91 -6.61 -2.61
N ASP A 72 -7.98 -6.67 -3.39
CA ASP A 72 -8.09 -7.60 -4.51
C ASP A 72 -7.11 -7.23 -5.63
N THR A 73 -6.81 -5.95 -5.84
CA THR A 73 -5.83 -5.51 -6.83
C THR A 73 -4.45 -6.14 -6.58
N ILE A 74 -3.95 -6.11 -5.34
CA ILE A 74 -2.66 -6.72 -4.99
C ILE A 74 -2.69 -8.24 -5.18
N GLU A 75 -3.78 -8.90 -4.76
CA GLU A 75 -3.92 -10.35 -4.88
C GLU A 75 -4.00 -10.79 -6.36
N HIS A 76 -4.71 -10.03 -7.19
CA HIS A 76 -4.75 -10.26 -8.63
C HIS A 76 -3.39 -10.01 -9.28
N LEU A 77 -2.65 -8.97 -8.87
CA LEU A 77 -1.31 -8.73 -9.39
C LEU A 77 -0.36 -9.90 -9.09
N LYS A 78 -0.40 -10.44 -7.85
CA LYS A 78 0.38 -11.62 -7.47
C LYS A 78 0.03 -12.84 -8.30
N ARG A 79 -1.27 -13.12 -8.47
CA ARG A 79 -1.75 -14.25 -9.27
C ARG A 79 -1.29 -14.14 -10.72
N HIS A 80 -1.54 -12.99 -11.35
CA HIS A 80 -1.15 -12.74 -12.72
C HIS A 80 0.36 -12.78 -12.92
N ALA A 81 1.15 -12.31 -11.95
CA ALA A 81 2.60 -12.45 -11.97
C ALA A 81 3.02 -13.94 -11.94
N ALA A 82 2.38 -14.78 -11.13
CA ALA A 82 2.65 -16.21 -11.09
C ALA A 82 2.27 -16.93 -12.41
N ASP A 83 1.20 -16.47 -13.06
CA ASP A 83 0.73 -17.01 -14.33
C ASP A 83 1.57 -16.53 -15.55
N CYS A 84 2.50 -15.58 -15.35
CA CYS A 84 3.45 -15.12 -16.38
C CYS A 84 4.59 -16.13 -16.65
N VAL A 85 4.25 -17.39 -16.89
CA VAL A 85 5.21 -18.48 -17.17
C VAL A 85 6.02 -18.26 -18.45
N TRP A 86 5.52 -17.41 -19.35
CA TRP A 86 6.15 -17.05 -20.62
C TRP A 86 7.24 -15.98 -20.49
N ASN A 87 7.32 -15.26 -19.36
CA ASN A 87 8.37 -14.28 -19.10
C ASN A 87 8.71 -14.19 -17.60
N LYS A 88 9.84 -14.81 -17.24
CA LYS A 88 10.31 -14.89 -15.86
C LYS A 88 10.67 -13.52 -15.26
N ASP A 89 11.24 -12.61 -16.04
CA ASP A 89 11.62 -11.28 -15.53
C ASP A 89 10.37 -10.46 -15.16
N VAL A 90 9.32 -10.53 -15.99
CA VAL A 90 8.02 -9.90 -15.70
C VAL A 90 7.39 -10.54 -14.46
N SER A 91 7.38 -11.88 -14.38
CA SER A 91 6.85 -12.62 -13.24
C SER A 91 7.53 -12.23 -11.92
N GLU A 92 8.86 -12.26 -11.87
CA GLU A 92 9.63 -11.94 -10.66
C GLU A 92 9.49 -10.47 -10.27
N GLY A 93 9.58 -9.55 -11.22
CA GLY A 93 9.49 -8.13 -10.92
C GLY A 93 8.09 -7.70 -10.46
N LEU A 94 7.03 -8.23 -11.07
CA LEU A 94 5.65 -7.96 -10.62
C LEU A 94 5.34 -8.61 -9.26
N SER A 95 5.91 -9.77 -8.97
CA SER A 95 5.77 -10.41 -7.65
C SER A 95 6.36 -9.54 -6.54
N LYS A 96 7.57 -8.99 -6.76
CA LYS A 96 8.23 -8.06 -5.83
C LYS A 96 7.42 -6.78 -5.64
N VAL A 97 6.91 -6.21 -6.72
CA VAL A 97 6.01 -5.05 -6.66
C VAL A 97 4.79 -5.34 -5.81
N ALA A 98 4.11 -6.46 -6.03
CA ALA A 98 2.89 -6.79 -5.30
C ALA A 98 3.12 -7.03 -3.80
N GLU A 99 4.30 -7.55 -3.42
CA GLU A 99 4.71 -7.66 -2.03
C GLU A 99 4.86 -6.27 -1.38
N ILE A 100 5.61 -5.38 -2.01
CA ILE A 100 5.90 -4.05 -1.47
C ILE A 100 4.65 -3.16 -1.45
N LEU A 101 3.80 -3.22 -2.47
CA LEU A 101 2.49 -2.54 -2.46
C LEU A 101 1.62 -3.03 -1.29
N GLY A 102 1.69 -4.31 -0.93
CA GLY A 102 1.02 -4.84 0.25
C GLY A 102 1.47 -4.17 1.56
N MET A 103 2.77 -3.92 1.69
CA MET A 103 3.33 -3.19 2.84
C MET A 103 2.91 -1.71 2.80
N HIS A 104 3.12 -1.04 1.68
CA HIS A 104 2.81 0.39 1.50
C HIS A 104 1.32 0.70 1.59
N ARG A 105 0.43 -0.25 1.28
CA ARG A 105 -1.02 -0.10 1.49
C ARG A 105 -1.34 0.21 2.94
N THR A 106 -0.65 -0.45 3.87
CA THR A 106 -0.87 -0.24 5.31
C THR A 106 -0.42 1.16 5.74
N ILE A 107 0.74 1.59 5.24
CA ILE A 107 1.28 2.94 5.49
C ILE A 107 0.35 4.02 4.89
N ARG A 108 -0.09 3.84 3.63
CA ARG A 108 -1.03 4.75 2.97
C ARG A 108 -2.35 4.83 3.73
N HIS A 109 -2.88 3.70 4.21
CA HIS A 109 -4.11 3.66 5.00
C HIS A 109 -3.95 4.43 6.31
N MET A 110 -2.83 4.25 7.02
CA MET A 110 -2.49 5.03 8.20
C MET A 110 -2.49 6.53 7.88
N PHE A 111 -1.75 6.97 6.86
CA PHE A 111 -1.66 8.38 6.48
C PHE A 111 -2.99 9.00 6.03
N ALA A 112 -3.85 8.24 5.35
CA ALA A 112 -5.11 8.74 4.83
C ALA A 112 -6.22 8.83 5.88
N HIS A 113 -6.12 8.07 6.97
CA HIS A 113 -7.23 7.90 7.91
C HIS A 113 -6.88 8.22 9.37
N TRP A 114 -5.60 8.31 9.72
CA TRP A 114 -5.16 8.58 11.08
C TRP A 114 -4.78 10.05 11.22
N SER A 115 -4.89 10.56 12.44
CA SER A 115 -4.44 11.91 12.77
C SER A 115 -2.95 11.88 13.10
N GLY A 116 -2.13 12.63 12.36
CA GLY A 116 -0.67 12.69 12.53
C GLY A 116 -0.19 13.92 13.31
N ARG A 117 0.86 13.76 14.11
CA ARG A 117 1.58 14.81 14.84
C ARG A 117 3.08 14.49 14.91
N ARG A 118 3.88 15.47 15.31
CA ARG A 118 5.33 15.34 15.58
C ARG A 118 5.58 15.08 17.07
N VAL A 119 6.59 14.28 17.37
CA VAL A 119 7.09 14.08 18.74
C VAL A 119 8.20 15.09 19.04
N PRO A 120 8.04 16.02 20.00
CA PRO A 120 9.05 17.04 20.30
C PRO A 120 10.38 16.41 20.73
N GLY A 121 11.48 16.96 20.22
CA GLY A 121 12.83 16.46 20.53
C GLY A 121 13.20 15.13 19.85
N HIS A 122 12.32 14.59 18.99
CA HIS A 122 12.55 13.34 18.28
C HIS A 122 12.14 13.46 16.80
N ASP A 123 12.93 12.88 15.88
CA ASP A 123 12.59 12.84 14.45
C ASP A 123 11.57 11.73 14.14
N HIS A 124 10.41 11.82 14.79
CA HIS A 124 9.33 10.83 14.69
C HIS A 124 7.98 11.49 14.47
N TYR A 125 7.16 10.81 13.67
CA TYR A 125 5.73 11.01 13.62
C TYR A 125 5.05 10.09 14.62
N ILE A 126 3.94 10.58 15.17
CA ILE A 126 2.94 9.77 15.85
C ILE A 126 1.61 9.91 15.13
N PHE A 127 1.02 8.79 14.76
CA PHE A 127 -0.30 8.72 14.13
C PHE A 127 -1.27 8.03 15.06
N PHE A 128 -2.48 8.55 15.22
CA PHE A 128 -3.49 7.99 16.10
C PHE A 128 -4.86 7.82 15.43
N THR A 129 -5.58 6.79 15.84
CA THR A 129 -6.95 6.47 15.41
C THR A 129 -7.80 6.03 16.59
N ALA A 130 -9.04 6.52 16.66
CA ALA A 130 -10.05 6.04 17.60
C ALA A 130 -10.86 4.85 17.02
N ASN A 131 -10.61 4.47 15.77
CA ASN A 131 -11.31 3.36 15.12
C ASN A 131 -10.56 2.05 15.39
N LEU A 132 -11.00 1.35 16.43
CA LEU A 132 -10.42 0.08 16.90
C LEU A 132 -10.83 -1.14 16.06
N ALA A 133 -11.85 -1.02 15.21
CA ALA A 133 -12.40 -2.13 14.45
C ALA A 133 -11.70 -2.29 13.09
N GLY A 134 -10.91 -3.35 12.93
CA GLY A 134 -10.51 -3.88 11.62
C GLY A 134 -9.35 -3.17 10.91
N GLN A 135 -8.64 -2.25 11.57
CA GLN A 135 -7.47 -1.60 10.98
C GLN A 135 -6.20 -2.40 11.22
N LYS A 136 -5.47 -2.73 10.15
CA LYS A 136 -4.16 -3.36 10.24
C LYS A 136 -3.14 -2.29 10.62
N ILE A 137 -2.51 -2.45 11.78
CA ILE A 137 -1.35 -1.66 12.19
C ILE A 137 -0.11 -2.23 11.47
N PRO A 138 0.86 -1.40 11.02
CA PRO A 138 2.14 -1.91 10.53
C PRO A 138 2.78 -2.91 11.52
N ILE A 139 3.34 -4.00 10.99
CA ILE A 139 4.02 -5.03 11.80
C ILE A 139 5.21 -4.36 12.51
N GLY A 140 5.27 -4.49 13.84
CA GLY A 140 6.34 -3.91 14.67
C GLY A 140 6.08 -2.50 15.20
N ALA A 141 4.91 -1.89 14.94
CA ALA A 141 4.58 -0.60 15.51
C ALA A 141 4.48 -0.68 17.05
N PRO A 142 5.21 0.16 17.80
CA PRO A 142 5.16 0.17 19.26
C PRO A 142 3.78 0.61 19.77
N ARG A 143 3.29 -0.06 20.82
CA ARG A 143 2.03 0.25 21.52
C ARG A 143 2.34 0.71 22.97
N PHE A 144 1.75 1.82 23.40
CA PHE A 144 1.92 2.47 24.71
C PHE A 144 0.88 1.90 25.65
N GLU A 145 -0.24 1.41 25.11
CA GLU A 145 -1.31 0.75 25.84
C GLU A 145 -1.69 -0.55 25.11
N GLU A 146 -1.50 -1.69 25.76
CA GLU A 146 -1.90 -3.03 25.28
C GLU A 146 -3.32 -3.42 25.74
N HIS A 147 -4.01 -2.54 26.45
CA HIS A 147 -5.34 -2.83 26.97
C HIS A 147 -6.39 -2.88 25.85
N GLU A 148 -7.21 -3.93 25.83
CA GLU A 148 -8.37 -4.08 24.92
C GLU A 148 -9.38 -2.93 25.01
N GLU A 149 -9.31 -2.11 26.06
CA GLU A 149 -10.18 -0.96 26.33
C GLU A 149 -9.54 0.40 25.98
N ALA A 150 -8.35 0.41 25.38
CA ALA A 150 -7.74 1.64 24.89
C ALA A 150 -8.59 2.19 23.74
N ASN A 151 -9.27 3.32 23.96
CA ASN A 151 -10.11 4.00 22.96
C ASN A 151 -9.32 4.62 21.79
N MET A 152 -8.02 4.37 21.72
CA MET A 152 -7.12 4.90 20.71
C MET A 152 -5.97 3.94 20.46
N GLN A 153 -5.69 3.67 19.18
CA GLN A 153 -4.44 3.05 18.73
C GLN A 153 -3.54 4.14 18.17
N TYR A 154 -2.23 3.92 18.26
CA TYR A 154 -1.27 4.80 17.61
C TYR A 154 -0.11 4.00 17.03
N GLY A 155 0.62 4.63 16.12
CA GLY A 155 1.82 4.11 15.49
C GLY A 155 2.89 5.19 15.47
N LEU A 156 4.13 4.78 15.72
CA LEU A 156 5.30 5.63 15.56
C LEU A 156 5.98 5.32 14.24
N MET A 157 6.45 6.35 13.56
CA MET A 157 7.22 6.23 12.34
C MET A 157 8.35 7.24 12.36
N PRO A 158 9.62 6.81 12.33
CA PRO A 158 10.74 7.71 12.10
C PRO A 158 10.54 8.49 10.79
N VAL A 159 10.98 9.75 10.78
CA VAL A 159 10.86 10.60 9.58
C VAL A 159 11.67 10.03 8.42
N SER A 160 12.85 9.49 8.72
CA SER A 160 13.71 8.79 7.77
C SER A 160 13.04 7.60 7.11
N ASP A 161 12.19 6.88 7.84
CA ASP A 161 11.52 5.70 7.31
C ASP A 161 10.51 6.12 6.24
N LEU A 162 9.81 7.25 6.42
CA LEU A 162 8.91 7.78 5.38
C LEU A 162 9.70 8.13 4.12
N GLU A 163 10.86 8.75 4.26
CA GLU A 163 11.71 9.08 3.11
C GLU A 163 12.16 7.83 2.36
N GLN A 164 12.62 6.81 3.09
CA GLN A 164 13.04 5.53 2.51
C GLN A 164 11.89 4.79 1.83
N GLU A 165 10.73 4.69 2.48
CA GLU A 165 9.56 4.02 1.92
C GLU A 165 8.98 4.77 0.71
N LEU A 166 9.02 6.10 0.73
CA LEU A 166 8.66 6.91 -0.42
C LEU A 166 9.58 6.65 -1.62
N GLU A 167 10.89 6.56 -1.40
CA GLU A 167 11.83 6.33 -2.49
C GLU A 167 11.68 4.93 -3.09
N LYS A 168 11.49 3.90 -2.24
CA LYS A 168 11.14 2.55 -2.69
C LYS A 168 9.86 2.57 -3.55
N LEU A 169 8.82 3.25 -3.07
CA LEU A 169 7.54 3.34 -3.77
C LEU A 169 7.68 4.00 -5.16
N LYS A 170 8.45 5.08 -5.26
CA LYS A 170 8.75 5.73 -6.56
C LYS A 170 9.45 4.78 -7.53
N GLY A 171 10.48 4.07 -7.07
CA GLY A 171 11.19 3.09 -7.90
C GLY A 171 10.26 1.98 -8.43
N HIS A 172 9.32 1.52 -7.61
CA HIS A 172 8.31 0.54 -8.04
C HIS A 172 7.30 1.12 -9.03
N VAL A 173 6.88 2.38 -8.85
CA VAL A 173 6.05 3.09 -9.82
C VAL A 173 6.76 3.20 -11.16
N GLU A 174 8.03 3.62 -11.17
CA GLU A 174 8.82 3.72 -12.40
C GLU A 174 8.93 2.37 -13.12
N TYR A 175 9.25 1.30 -12.37
CA TYR A 175 9.27 -0.05 -12.91
C TYR A 175 7.92 -0.45 -13.52
N MET A 176 6.81 -0.25 -12.81
CA MET A 176 5.47 -0.59 -13.29
C MET A 176 5.09 0.19 -14.53
N THR A 177 5.33 1.50 -14.56
CA THR A 177 5.06 2.32 -15.74
C THR A 177 5.86 1.82 -16.95
N ASN A 178 7.13 1.45 -16.75
CA ASN A 178 7.98 0.92 -17.81
C ASN A 178 7.50 -0.45 -18.32
N ILE A 179 7.21 -1.41 -17.42
CA ILE A 179 6.69 -2.72 -17.81
C ILE A 179 5.32 -2.61 -18.45
N GLY A 180 4.40 -1.83 -17.87
CA GLY A 180 3.08 -1.63 -18.44
C GLY A 180 3.16 -1.02 -19.84
N ARG A 181 4.07 -0.08 -20.10
CA ARG A 181 4.31 0.47 -21.45
C ARG A 181 4.82 -0.62 -22.43
N GLN A 182 5.74 -1.46 -21.99
CA GLN A 182 6.27 -2.56 -22.82
C GLN A 182 5.20 -3.61 -23.14
N LEU A 183 4.41 -3.99 -22.14
CA LEU A 183 3.29 -4.91 -22.29
C LEU A 183 2.26 -4.34 -23.25
N GLU A 184 1.82 -3.10 -23.06
CA GLU A 184 0.82 -2.43 -23.90
C GLU A 184 1.26 -2.34 -25.37
N ALA A 185 2.54 -2.01 -25.62
CA ALA A 185 3.07 -1.92 -26.97
C ALA A 185 3.08 -3.26 -27.73
N LYS A 186 3.10 -4.39 -27.00
CA LYS A 186 3.28 -5.74 -27.58
C LYS A 186 2.15 -6.70 -27.21
N VAL A 187 1.06 -6.22 -26.61
CA VAL A 187 0.06 -7.07 -25.96
C VAL A 187 -0.55 -8.07 -26.95
N SER A 188 -0.85 -7.64 -28.18
CA SER A 188 -1.39 -8.49 -29.24
C SER A 188 -0.38 -9.54 -29.72
N GLU A 189 0.87 -9.15 -29.95
CA GLU A 189 1.94 -10.06 -30.39
C GLU A 189 2.22 -11.14 -29.32
N ILE A 190 2.28 -10.73 -28.05
CA ILE A 190 2.49 -11.65 -26.93
C ILE A 190 1.28 -12.60 -26.79
N ALA A 191 0.05 -12.10 -26.94
CA ALA A 191 -1.16 -12.92 -26.86
C ALA A 191 -1.20 -14.00 -27.96
N GLU A 192 -0.85 -13.64 -29.20
CA GLU A 192 -0.76 -14.58 -30.32
C GLU A 192 0.30 -15.66 -30.07
N GLN A 193 1.51 -15.23 -29.66
CA GLN A 193 2.60 -16.15 -29.34
C GLN A 193 2.25 -17.08 -28.17
N PHE A 194 1.64 -16.56 -27.12
CA PHE A 194 1.19 -17.33 -25.97
C PHE A 194 0.16 -18.40 -26.36
N LYS A 195 -0.81 -18.03 -27.22
CA LYS A 195 -1.80 -18.96 -27.76
C LYS A 195 -1.17 -20.07 -28.59
N GLU A 196 -0.16 -19.78 -29.39
CA GLU A 196 0.59 -20.80 -30.14
C GLU A 196 1.38 -21.73 -29.23
N ASP A 197 2.08 -21.18 -28.25
CA ASP A 197 2.92 -21.96 -27.34
C ASP A 197 2.08 -22.90 -26.48
N LYS A 198 0.88 -22.47 -26.07
CA LYS A 198 -0.10 -23.32 -25.39
C LYS A 198 -0.58 -24.48 -26.28
N LYS A 199 -0.84 -24.24 -27.57
CA LYS A 199 -1.18 -25.32 -28.54
C LYS A 199 -0.04 -26.34 -28.70
N LYS A 200 1.21 -25.89 -28.54
CA LYS A 200 2.42 -26.72 -28.62
C LYS A 200 2.76 -27.43 -27.28
N GLY A 201 1.98 -27.21 -26.22
CA GLY A 201 2.18 -27.83 -24.91
C GLY A 201 3.40 -27.33 -24.15
N LYS A 202 3.88 -26.11 -24.42
CA LYS A 202 5.02 -25.53 -23.69
C LYS A 202 4.68 -25.12 -22.25
N PHE A 203 3.40 -24.85 -21.98
CA PHE A 203 2.84 -24.38 -20.72
C PHE A 203 1.50 -25.07 -20.46
#